data_AF-A0A7C6A751-F1
#
_entry.id   AF-A0A7C6A751-F1
#
_cell.length_a   1.000
_cell.length_b   1.000
_cell.length_c   1.000
_cell.angle_alpha   90.00
_cell.angle_beta   90.00
_cell.angle_gamma   90.00
#
_symmetry.space_group_name_H-M   'P 1'
#
loop_
_entity.id
_entity.type
_entity.pdbx_description
1 polymer ?
#
loop_
_entity_poly.entity_id
_entity_poly.type
_entity_poly.pdbx_seq_one_letter_code
_entity_poly.pdbx_strand_id
1 'polypeptide(L)'
;LESYKRLLEEETLENDLEIADLTYKKGSKLDKCALDMLDEKLTKELLSPKNKLKAKEIEKHYKKIAKILKDEYAKKLKEIDKEDELPPSVIMSVKVFIATKRKLSVGDKMSGRHGNKGVVSRILPVCDMPFLEDGTAVDVVLNPLGVPSRMNLGQILETHLGWISKGLGKKIDELIKEGRKDILRQYLKQIFLGNADEFIDSLSDEMLDIYANEWKNGVYFATPVFEGPKEKDFDYYKKILGIDTFKSTLFDGVTGEKFLEPVTVGVMYVLKLHHLVDDKVHARSVGPYSLVTQQPLGGKAHFGGQRFGEMEVWALEGYGAAYTLQEMLTVKSDDVSGRSKMYEAIVKGKPVLLGGIPESFNVLVKELQSLGLDIELLKDVRRR
;
A
#
# COMPACT_ATOMS: atom_id res chain seq x y z
N LEU A 1 7.92 43.17 -11.64
CA LEU A 1 7.78 43.76 -12.99
C LEU A 1 6.33 43.66 -13.47
N GLU A 2 5.75 42.47 -13.56
CA GLU A 2 4.34 42.27 -13.95
C GLU A 2 3.32 43.04 -13.07
N SER A 3 3.55 43.13 -11.76
CA SER A 3 2.68 43.91 -10.86
C SER A 3 2.72 45.42 -11.15
N TYR A 4 3.81 45.94 -11.73
CA TYR A 4 3.88 47.32 -12.21
C TYR A 4 3.18 47.48 -13.56
N LYS A 5 3.30 46.48 -14.44
CA LYS A 5 2.59 46.44 -15.74
C LYS A 5 1.06 46.43 -15.56
N ARG A 6 0.54 45.67 -14.58
CA ARG A 6 -0.89 45.67 -14.22
C ARG A 6 -1.41 47.03 -13.70
N LEU A 7 -0.57 47.80 -13.01
CA LEU A 7 -0.94 49.16 -12.57
C LEU A 7 -0.98 50.15 -13.74
N LEU A 8 -0.22 49.90 -14.81
CA LEU A 8 -0.21 50.71 -16.04
C LEU A 8 -1.35 50.32 -17.00
N GLU A 9 -1.83 49.07 -16.99
CA GLU A 9 -3.02 48.64 -17.76
C GLU A 9 -4.29 49.43 -17.39
N GLU A 10 -4.39 49.86 -16.13
CA GLU A 10 -5.54 50.60 -15.61
C GLU A 10 -5.46 52.12 -15.87
N GLU A 11 -4.31 52.63 -16.34
CA GLU A 11 -4.04 54.06 -16.53
C GLU A 11 -4.04 54.51 -18.00
N THR A 12 -4.30 55.80 -18.21
CA THR A 12 -4.12 56.49 -19.49
C THR A 12 -2.81 57.28 -19.45
N LEU A 13 -2.03 57.25 -20.53
CA LEU A 13 -0.72 57.91 -20.62
C LEU A 13 -0.81 59.43 -20.38
N GLU A 14 0.05 59.96 -19.50
CA GLU A 14 0.13 61.41 -19.22
C GLU A 14 0.91 62.20 -20.30
N ASN A 15 1.74 61.53 -21.10
CA ASN A 15 2.55 62.09 -22.19
C ASN A 15 2.57 61.15 -23.39
N ASP A 16 2.88 61.66 -24.59
CA ASP A 16 3.05 60.86 -25.79
C ASP A 16 4.27 59.94 -25.63
N LEU A 17 4.12 58.67 -26.04
CA LEU A 17 5.14 57.64 -25.86
C LEU A 17 5.38 56.88 -27.16
N GLU A 18 6.64 56.77 -27.57
CA GLU A 18 7.06 55.96 -28.71
C GLU A 18 7.72 54.68 -28.19
N ILE A 19 7.11 53.53 -28.50
CA ILE A 19 7.68 52.21 -28.20
C ILE A 19 7.72 51.43 -29.51
N ALA A 20 8.93 51.03 -29.94
CA ALA A 20 9.16 50.14 -31.09
C ALA A 20 8.30 50.51 -32.32
N ASP A 21 8.43 51.76 -32.78
CA ASP A 21 7.77 52.34 -33.95
C ASP A 21 6.24 52.59 -33.85
N LEU A 22 5.62 52.38 -32.68
CA LEU A 22 4.22 52.75 -32.39
C LEU A 22 4.16 53.99 -31.48
N THR A 23 3.43 55.02 -31.93
CA THR A 23 3.18 56.29 -31.22
C THR A 23 1.88 56.22 -30.42
N TYR A 24 1.98 56.12 -29.10
CA TYR A 24 0.84 56.21 -28.20
C TYR A 24 0.64 57.66 -27.75
N LYS A 25 -0.52 58.25 -28.07
CA LYS A 25 -0.83 59.64 -27.71
C LYS A 25 -1.31 59.77 -26.25
N LYS A 26 -1.09 60.94 -25.66
CA LYS A 26 -1.57 61.34 -24.33
C LYS A 26 -3.07 61.04 -24.18
N GLY A 27 -3.43 60.27 -23.16
CA GLY A 27 -4.80 59.81 -22.90
C GLY A 27 -5.14 58.41 -23.43
N SER A 28 -4.26 57.76 -24.21
CA SER A 28 -4.46 56.37 -24.66
C SER A 28 -4.03 55.35 -23.61
N LYS A 29 -4.69 54.18 -23.59
CA LYS A 29 -4.29 53.02 -22.79
C LYS A 29 -3.26 52.21 -23.56
N LEU A 30 -2.28 51.66 -22.85
CA LEU A 30 -1.27 50.79 -23.45
C LEU A 30 -1.84 49.38 -23.67
N ASP A 31 -1.59 48.82 -24.85
CA ASP A 31 -1.94 47.42 -25.15
C ASP A 31 -0.99 46.45 -24.43
N LYS A 32 -1.46 45.21 -24.18
CA LYS A 32 -0.68 44.16 -23.50
C LYS A 32 0.68 43.90 -24.16
N CYS A 33 0.75 43.94 -25.50
CA CYS A 33 2.01 43.77 -26.24
C CYS A 33 3.02 44.91 -25.97
N ALA A 34 2.55 46.15 -25.83
CA ALA A 34 3.42 47.29 -25.53
C ALA A 34 3.91 47.27 -24.08
N LEU A 35 3.08 46.80 -23.15
CA LEU A 35 3.45 46.63 -21.76
C LEU A 35 4.52 45.55 -21.57
N ASP A 36 4.44 44.45 -22.31
CA ASP A 36 5.43 43.37 -22.24
C ASP A 36 6.83 43.80 -22.71
N MET A 37 6.91 44.73 -23.66
CA MET A 37 8.16 45.29 -24.17
C MET A 37 8.80 46.36 -23.28
N LEU A 38 8.12 46.81 -22.23
CA LEU A 38 8.66 47.82 -21.31
C LEU A 38 9.61 47.23 -20.26
N ASP A 39 10.78 47.86 -20.16
CA ASP A 39 11.77 47.63 -19.11
C ASP A 39 11.32 48.18 -17.74
N GLU A 40 11.95 47.68 -16.67
CA GLU A 40 11.62 48.06 -15.29
C GLU A 40 11.78 49.57 -15.00
N LYS A 41 12.71 50.23 -15.69
CA LYS A 41 12.97 51.66 -15.51
C LYS A 41 11.87 52.51 -16.14
N LEU A 42 11.55 52.23 -17.41
CA LEU A 42 10.51 52.93 -18.17
C LEU A 42 9.13 52.72 -17.56
N THR A 43 8.81 51.50 -17.11
CA THR A 43 7.54 51.23 -16.39
C THR A 43 7.40 52.03 -15.09
N LYS A 44 8.50 52.32 -14.37
CA LYS A 44 8.44 53.10 -13.12
C LYS A 44 8.26 54.61 -13.35
N GLU A 45 8.77 55.12 -14.47
CA GLU A 45 8.67 56.53 -14.84
C GLU A 45 7.24 56.91 -15.27
N LEU A 46 6.57 56.01 -15.99
CA LEU A 46 5.24 56.18 -16.58
C LEU A 46 4.07 56.12 -15.60
N LEU A 47 4.29 55.67 -14.36
CA LEU A 47 3.25 55.60 -13.34
C LEU A 47 2.81 56.99 -12.86
N SER A 48 1.51 57.20 -12.72
CA SER A 48 0.95 58.42 -12.11
C SER A 48 1.44 58.62 -10.65
N PRO A 49 1.42 59.86 -10.10
CA PRO A 49 1.87 60.12 -8.72
C PRO A 49 1.12 59.31 -7.65
N LYS A 50 -0.16 58.95 -7.88
CA LYS A 50 -0.96 58.12 -6.96
C LYS A 50 -0.52 56.66 -6.98
N ASN A 51 -0.22 56.12 -8.16
CA ASN A 51 0.24 54.75 -8.31
C ASN A 51 1.75 54.59 -8.07
N LYS A 52 2.55 55.66 -8.13
CA LYS A 52 3.93 55.70 -7.61
C LYS A 52 4.00 55.40 -6.10
N LEU A 53 2.97 55.77 -5.33
CA LEU A 53 2.90 55.46 -3.90
C LEU A 53 2.61 53.97 -3.67
N LYS A 54 1.62 53.40 -4.38
CA LYS A 54 1.32 51.96 -4.38
C LYS A 54 2.50 51.12 -4.91
N ALA A 55 3.19 51.60 -5.93
CA ALA A 55 4.37 50.96 -6.50
C ALA A 55 5.51 50.85 -5.50
N LYS A 56 5.71 51.87 -4.64
CA LYS A 56 6.66 51.83 -3.52
C LYS A 56 6.24 50.84 -2.43
N GLU A 57 4.94 50.72 -2.15
CA GLU A 57 4.41 49.72 -1.21
C GLU A 57 4.63 48.29 -1.72
N ILE A 58 4.36 48.06 -3.01
CA ILE A 58 4.63 46.79 -3.70
C ILE A 58 6.13 46.48 -3.67
N GLU A 59 6.99 47.46 -3.94
CA GLU A 59 8.45 47.28 -3.88
C GLU A 59 8.91 46.92 -2.46
N LYS A 60 8.35 47.59 -1.44
CA LYS A 60 8.62 47.31 -0.03
C LYS A 60 8.15 45.91 0.36
N HIS A 61 6.99 45.48 -0.14
CA HIS A 61 6.45 44.14 0.07
C HIS A 61 7.34 43.06 -0.57
N TYR A 62 7.72 43.21 -1.84
CA TYR A 62 8.64 42.27 -2.50
C TYR A 62 10.04 42.28 -1.90
N LYS A 63 10.57 43.44 -1.47
CA LYS A 63 11.84 43.52 -0.72
C LYS A 63 11.75 42.78 0.62
N LYS A 64 10.61 42.87 1.32
CA LYS A 64 10.36 42.11 2.55
C LYS A 64 10.31 40.61 2.29
N ILE A 65 9.59 40.17 1.25
CA ILE A 65 9.53 38.76 0.83
C ILE A 65 10.93 38.25 0.42
N ALA A 66 11.66 39.02 -0.39
CA ALA A 66 13.00 38.67 -0.81
C ALA A 66 13.97 38.55 0.37
N LYS A 67 13.80 39.40 1.40
CA LYS A 67 14.57 39.30 2.64
C LYS A 67 14.22 38.02 3.41
N ILE A 68 12.92 37.71 3.58
CA ILE A 68 12.47 36.49 4.24
C ILE A 68 13.02 35.24 3.53
N LEU A 69 12.94 35.18 2.20
CA LEU A 69 13.47 34.07 1.41
C LEU A 69 15.00 33.94 1.54
N LYS A 70 15.73 35.06 1.57
CA LYS A 70 17.18 35.05 1.81
C LYS A 70 17.51 34.55 3.22
N ASP A 71 16.75 34.96 4.21
CA ASP A 71 16.93 34.53 5.60
C ASP A 71 16.62 33.03 5.76
N GLU A 72 15.57 32.51 5.11
CA GLU A 72 15.26 31.07 5.08
C GLU A 72 16.33 30.25 4.35
N TYR A 73 16.82 30.76 3.22
CA TYR A 73 17.89 30.11 2.46
C TYR A 73 19.18 30.05 3.28
N ALA A 74 19.53 31.15 3.96
CA ALA A 74 20.68 31.22 4.86
C ALA A 74 20.55 30.26 6.05
N LYS A 75 19.34 30.05 6.58
CA LYS A 75 19.08 29.04 7.63
C LYS A 75 19.30 27.63 7.10
N LYS A 76 18.77 27.29 5.92
CA LYS A 76 18.96 25.97 5.31
C LYS A 76 20.42 25.66 5.02
N LEU A 77 21.19 26.64 4.54
CA LEU A 77 22.63 26.47 4.34
C LEU A 77 23.34 26.14 5.66
N LYS A 78 23.01 26.88 6.73
CA LYS A 78 23.58 26.61 8.07
C LYS A 78 23.19 25.24 8.62
N GLU A 79 22.00 24.74 8.29
CA GLU A 79 21.58 23.39 8.69
C GLU A 79 22.35 22.29 7.94
N ILE A 80 22.69 22.52 6.67
CA ILE A 80 23.48 21.57 5.86
C ILE A 80 24.96 21.57 6.28
N ASP A 81 25.51 22.74 6.59
CA ASP A 81 26.90 22.88 7.04
C ASP A 81 27.11 22.40 8.48
N LYS A 82 26.02 22.24 9.26
CA LYS A 82 26.09 21.77 10.63
C LYS A 82 26.48 20.29 10.62
N GLU A 83 27.54 19.95 11.34
CA GLU A 83 27.95 18.57 11.55
C GLU A 83 26.85 17.80 12.30
N ASP A 84 26.55 16.60 11.81
CA ASP A 84 25.61 15.68 12.45
C ASP A 84 26.19 15.14 13.76
N GLU A 85 25.36 15.06 14.81
CA GLU A 85 25.76 14.43 16.06
C GLU A 85 25.84 12.91 15.89
N LEU A 86 27.07 12.38 15.90
CA LEU A 86 27.32 10.95 15.84
C LEU A 86 27.50 10.35 17.25
N PRO A 87 27.11 9.07 17.46
CA PRO A 87 27.40 8.37 18.70
C PRO A 87 28.91 8.36 19.01
N PRO A 88 29.30 8.31 20.29
CA PRO A 88 30.71 8.18 20.65
C PRO A 88 31.30 6.94 19.98
N SER A 89 32.54 7.05 19.50
CA SER A 89 33.26 6.04 18.71
C SER A 89 32.88 5.90 17.22
N VAL A 90 31.85 6.59 16.72
CA VAL A 90 31.50 6.59 15.28
C VAL A 90 32.07 7.83 14.60
N ILE A 91 32.98 7.62 13.64
CA ILE A 91 33.65 8.72 12.91
C ILE A 91 32.81 9.20 11.71
N MET A 92 32.16 8.27 11.00
CA MET A 92 31.34 8.57 9.82
C MET A 92 30.19 7.56 9.73
N SER A 93 29.01 8.02 9.31
CA SER A 93 27.84 7.17 9.06
C SER A 93 27.36 7.35 7.63
N VAL A 94 27.18 6.24 6.90
CA VAL A 94 26.69 6.22 5.52
C VAL A 94 25.35 5.51 5.47
N LYS A 95 24.29 6.23 5.05
CA LYS A 95 22.95 5.68 4.89
C LYS A 95 22.68 5.40 3.41
N VAL A 96 22.49 4.13 3.06
CA VAL A 96 22.13 3.69 1.69
C VAL A 96 20.66 3.32 1.67
N PHE A 97 19.88 4.00 0.82
CA PHE A 97 18.46 3.68 0.64
C PHE A 97 18.29 2.74 -0.55
N ILE A 98 17.68 1.57 -0.31
CA ILE A 98 17.38 0.57 -1.34
C ILE A 98 15.87 0.49 -1.52
N ALA A 99 15.39 0.79 -2.72
CA ALA A 99 13.98 0.65 -3.09
C ALA A 99 13.77 -0.69 -3.82
N THR A 100 12.87 -1.53 -3.32
CA THR A 100 12.52 -2.82 -3.95
C THR A 100 11.03 -2.90 -4.21
N LYS A 101 10.63 -3.25 -5.44
CA LYS A 101 9.23 -3.53 -5.79
C LYS A 101 8.95 -5.02 -5.59
N ARG A 102 8.09 -5.35 -4.62
CA ARG A 102 7.67 -6.73 -4.33
C ARG A 102 6.32 -7.02 -5.02
N LYS A 103 6.28 -8.08 -5.83
CA LYS A 103 5.04 -8.55 -6.49
C LYS A 103 4.18 -9.37 -5.52
N LEU A 104 2.95 -9.70 -5.93
CA LEU A 104 2.10 -10.65 -5.20
C LEU A 104 2.64 -12.07 -5.44
N SER A 105 2.79 -12.84 -4.37
CA SER A 105 3.23 -14.24 -4.42
C SER A 105 2.30 -15.16 -3.63
N VAL A 106 2.39 -16.46 -3.92
CA VAL A 106 1.70 -17.49 -3.14
C VAL A 106 2.21 -17.45 -1.70
N GLY A 107 1.28 -17.41 -0.73
CA GLY A 107 1.61 -17.23 0.68
C GLY A 107 1.42 -15.80 1.20
N ASP A 108 1.27 -14.79 0.33
CA ASP A 108 0.95 -13.44 0.75
C ASP A 108 -0.43 -13.35 1.39
N LYS A 109 -0.55 -12.53 2.45
CA LYS A 109 -1.83 -12.32 3.14
C LYS A 109 -2.62 -11.17 2.52
N MET A 110 -3.88 -11.46 2.20
CA MET A 110 -4.86 -10.52 1.64
C MET A 110 -6.04 -10.38 2.60
N SER A 111 -6.81 -9.30 2.48
CA SER A 111 -8.03 -9.09 3.25
C SER A 111 -9.04 -8.28 2.46
N GLY A 112 -10.32 -8.62 2.54
CA GLY A 112 -11.37 -7.65 2.21
C GLY A 112 -11.60 -6.66 3.35
N ARG A 113 -12.49 -5.69 3.14
CA ARG A 113 -12.88 -4.68 4.13
C ARG A 113 -13.72 -5.25 5.28
N HIS A 114 -14.38 -6.39 5.04
CA HIS A 114 -15.31 -7.03 5.99
C HIS A 114 -14.64 -8.10 6.87
N GLY A 115 -13.34 -7.97 7.14
CA GLY A 115 -12.60 -8.87 8.03
C GLY A 115 -12.32 -10.28 7.47
N ASN A 116 -12.65 -10.52 6.20
CA ASN A 116 -12.35 -11.74 5.47
C ASN A 116 -10.86 -11.77 5.05
N LYS A 117 -10.02 -12.26 5.97
CA LYS A 117 -8.58 -12.47 5.74
C LYS A 117 -8.33 -13.82 5.09
N GLY A 118 -7.40 -13.84 4.13
CA GLY A 118 -6.99 -15.06 3.42
C GLY A 118 -5.51 -15.02 3.05
N VAL A 119 -4.98 -16.16 2.65
CA VAL A 119 -3.63 -16.30 2.08
C VAL A 119 -3.81 -16.71 0.63
N VAL A 120 -3.03 -16.13 -0.28
CA VAL A 120 -3.03 -16.51 -1.70
C VAL A 120 -2.54 -17.96 -1.82
N SER A 121 -3.39 -18.87 -2.29
CA SER A 121 -3.08 -20.30 -2.43
C SER A 121 -2.42 -20.62 -3.76
N ARG A 122 -2.95 -20.07 -4.86
CA ARG A 122 -2.46 -20.32 -6.23
C ARG A 122 -2.70 -19.08 -7.10
N ILE A 123 -1.79 -18.86 -8.04
CA ILE A 123 -1.95 -17.88 -9.12
C ILE A 123 -2.16 -18.69 -10.40
N LEU A 124 -3.30 -18.52 -11.05
CA LEU A 124 -3.69 -19.24 -12.25
C LEU A 124 -3.52 -18.37 -13.49
N PRO A 125 -3.26 -18.96 -14.67
CA PRO A 125 -3.39 -18.26 -15.93
C PRO A 125 -4.86 -17.93 -16.19
N VAL A 126 -5.12 -16.87 -16.98
CA VAL A 126 -6.48 -16.38 -17.24
C VAL A 126 -7.35 -17.43 -17.95
N CYS A 127 -6.76 -18.31 -18.77
CA CYS A 127 -7.48 -19.38 -19.48
C CYS A 127 -8.11 -20.41 -18.54
N ASP A 128 -7.54 -20.64 -17.36
CA ASP A 128 -8.03 -21.63 -16.41
C ASP A 128 -9.07 -21.01 -15.45
N MET A 129 -9.25 -19.69 -15.49
CA MET A 129 -10.18 -18.99 -14.61
C MET A 129 -11.62 -19.16 -15.11
N PRO A 130 -12.59 -19.32 -14.20
CA PRO A 130 -14.00 -19.27 -14.57
C PRO A 130 -14.35 -17.99 -15.31
N PHE A 131 -15.20 -18.09 -16.32
CA PHE A 131 -15.58 -16.95 -17.16
C PHE A 131 -17.10 -16.84 -17.33
N LEU A 132 -17.55 -15.61 -17.61
CA LEU A 132 -18.95 -15.25 -17.83
C LEU A 132 -19.40 -15.58 -19.27
N GLU A 133 -20.70 -15.50 -19.53
CA GLU A 133 -21.27 -15.69 -20.89
C GLU A 133 -20.66 -14.75 -21.94
N ASP A 134 -20.18 -13.56 -21.54
CA ASP A 134 -19.49 -12.61 -22.42
C ASP A 134 -17.99 -12.90 -22.62
N GLY A 135 -17.48 -14.00 -22.05
CA GLY A 135 -16.08 -14.40 -22.11
C GLY A 135 -15.19 -13.73 -21.07
N THR A 136 -15.73 -12.84 -20.23
CA THR A 136 -14.93 -12.17 -19.20
C THR A 136 -14.55 -13.14 -18.08
N ALA A 137 -13.25 -13.37 -17.88
CA ALA A 137 -12.74 -14.17 -16.77
C ALA A 137 -12.84 -13.44 -15.43
N VAL A 138 -13.02 -14.20 -14.34
CA VAL A 138 -13.00 -13.67 -12.97
C VAL A 138 -11.56 -13.52 -12.46
N ASP A 139 -11.30 -12.51 -11.63
CA ASP A 139 -9.94 -12.27 -11.09
C ASP A 139 -9.64 -13.07 -9.81
N VAL A 140 -10.64 -13.23 -8.92
CA VAL A 140 -10.46 -13.86 -7.61
C VAL A 140 -11.66 -14.76 -7.31
N VAL A 141 -11.38 -16.00 -6.89
CA VAL A 141 -12.40 -16.96 -6.44
C VAL A 141 -12.34 -17.05 -4.91
N LEU A 142 -13.47 -16.78 -4.25
CA LEU A 142 -13.58 -16.82 -2.78
C LEU A 142 -14.47 -17.96 -2.33
N ASN A 143 -14.16 -18.53 -1.16
CA ASN A 143 -14.95 -19.62 -0.58
C ASN A 143 -16.24 -19.06 0.07
N PRO A 144 -17.44 -19.47 -0.36
CA PRO A 144 -18.70 -18.99 0.19
C PRO A 144 -18.97 -19.47 1.63
N LEU A 145 -18.35 -20.57 2.08
CA LEU A 145 -18.59 -21.15 3.41
C LEU A 145 -18.18 -20.21 4.56
N GLY A 146 -17.29 -19.26 4.29
CA GLY A 146 -16.85 -18.28 5.29
C GLY A 146 -17.92 -17.25 5.66
N VAL A 147 -18.92 -17.02 4.79
CA VAL A 147 -19.92 -15.96 5.00
C VAL A 147 -20.95 -16.34 6.07
N PRO A 148 -21.60 -17.53 6.02
CA PRO A 148 -22.57 -17.92 7.04
C PRO A 148 -21.93 -18.09 8.42
N SER A 149 -20.72 -18.66 8.47
CA SER A 149 -20.02 -18.92 9.74
C SER A 149 -19.60 -17.65 10.48
N ARG A 150 -19.23 -16.58 9.76
CA ARG A 150 -18.77 -15.32 10.35
C ARG A 150 -19.83 -14.23 10.39
N MET A 151 -21.00 -14.48 9.81
CA MET A 151 -22.13 -13.53 9.70
C MET A 151 -21.75 -12.17 9.10
N ASN A 152 -20.75 -12.12 8.21
CA ASN A 152 -20.31 -10.89 7.56
C ASN A 152 -20.99 -10.70 6.20
N LEU A 153 -22.33 -10.54 6.22
CA LEU A 153 -23.17 -10.36 5.03
C LEU A 153 -22.84 -9.10 4.22
N GLY A 154 -22.24 -8.08 4.87
CA GLY A 154 -21.84 -6.84 4.21
C GLY A 154 -20.95 -7.05 2.98
N GLN A 155 -20.11 -8.10 2.97
CA GLN A 155 -19.26 -8.39 1.81
C GLN A 155 -20.07 -8.79 0.56
N ILE A 156 -21.23 -9.43 0.75
CA ILE A 156 -22.13 -9.80 -0.36
C ILE A 156 -22.80 -8.54 -0.89
N LEU A 157 -23.27 -7.66 0.00
CA LEU A 157 -23.86 -6.37 -0.37
C LEU A 157 -22.85 -5.49 -1.12
N GLU A 158 -21.60 -5.43 -0.65
CA GLU A 158 -20.50 -4.76 -1.35
C GLU A 158 -20.28 -5.35 -2.74
N THR A 159 -20.26 -6.68 -2.85
CA THR A 159 -20.06 -7.40 -4.12
C THR A 159 -21.17 -7.08 -5.12
N HIS A 160 -22.44 -7.09 -4.69
CA HIS A 160 -23.59 -6.74 -5.53
C HIS A 160 -23.56 -5.27 -5.98
N LEU A 161 -23.26 -4.35 -5.06
CA LEU A 161 -23.20 -2.93 -5.35
C LEU A 161 -22.01 -2.58 -6.27
N GLY A 162 -20.88 -3.26 -6.09
CA GLY A 162 -19.74 -3.18 -7.01
C GLY A 162 -20.06 -3.75 -8.40
N TRP A 163 -20.91 -4.78 -8.49
CA TRP A 163 -21.39 -5.30 -9.76
C TRP A 163 -22.28 -4.28 -10.49
N ILE A 164 -23.20 -3.64 -9.77
CA ILE A 164 -24.01 -2.53 -10.30
C ILE A 164 -23.10 -1.41 -10.81
N SER A 165 -22.14 -0.98 -9.99
CA SER A 165 -21.16 0.05 -10.34
C SER A 165 -20.47 -0.22 -11.68
N LYS A 166 -19.94 -1.45 -11.86
CA LYS A 166 -19.28 -1.88 -13.09
C LYS A 166 -20.23 -1.92 -14.28
N GLY A 167 -21.46 -2.41 -14.10
CA GLY A 167 -22.49 -2.44 -15.13
C GLY A 167 -22.89 -1.04 -15.61
N LEU A 168 -23.08 -0.10 -14.67
CA LEU A 168 -23.40 1.30 -14.99
C LEU A 168 -22.25 1.96 -15.76
N GLY A 169 -21.01 1.72 -15.33
CA GLY A 169 -19.81 2.21 -16.02
C GLY A 169 -19.66 1.68 -17.44
N LYS A 170 -19.92 0.38 -17.67
CA LYS A 170 -19.89 -0.22 -19.01
C LYS A 170 -20.87 0.45 -19.97
N LYS A 171 -22.09 0.75 -19.50
CA LYS A 171 -23.10 1.46 -20.30
C LYS A 171 -22.73 2.93 -20.55
N ILE A 172 -22.05 3.58 -19.61
CA ILE A 172 -21.45 4.92 -19.84
C ILE A 172 -20.38 4.83 -20.93
N ASP A 173 -19.48 3.84 -20.88
CA ASP A 173 -18.43 3.65 -21.90
C ASP A 173 -19.00 3.42 -23.30
N GLU A 174 -20.09 2.63 -23.41
CA GLU A 174 -20.82 2.43 -24.67
C GLU A 174 -21.40 3.74 -25.21
N LEU A 175 -22.07 4.54 -24.35
CA LEU A 175 -22.66 5.83 -24.74
C LEU A 175 -21.60 6.87 -25.16
N ILE A 176 -20.43 6.86 -24.51
CA ILE A 176 -19.28 7.70 -24.90
C ILE A 176 -18.81 7.31 -26.31
N LYS A 177 -18.66 6.02 -26.59
CA LYS A 177 -18.20 5.53 -27.91
C LYS A 177 -19.19 5.83 -29.02
N GLU A 178 -20.50 5.81 -28.73
CA GLU A 178 -21.55 6.20 -29.68
C GLU A 178 -21.62 7.72 -29.91
N GLY A 179 -20.99 8.54 -29.06
CA GLY A 179 -21.01 10.00 -29.17
C GLY A 179 -22.36 10.65 -28.87
N ARG A 180 -23.30 9.93 -28.25
CA ARG A 180 -24.67 10.43 -27.98
C ARG A 180 -24.76 11.15 -26.64
N LYS A 181 -24.34 12.42 -26.62
CA LYS A 181 -24.27 13.24 -25.40
C LYS A 181 -25.63 13.48 -24.73
N ASP A 182 -26.70 13.63 -25.50
CA ASP A 182 -28.05 13.84 -24.93
C ASP A 182 -28.53 12.63 -24.12
N ILE A 183 -28.33 11.43 -24.67
CA ILE A 183 -28.68 10.16 -24.03
C ILE A 183 -27.78 9.92 -22.82
N LEU A 184 -26.49 10.28 -22.91
CA LEU A 184 -25.57 10.21 -21.80
C LEU A 184 -26.03 11.09 -20.63
N ARG A 185 -26.42 12.36 -20.89
CA ARG A 185 -26.97 13.25 -19.85
C ARG A 185 -28.22 12.64 -19.21
N GLN A 186 -29.17 12.14 -20.00
CA GLN A 186 -30.37 11.49 -19.49
C GLN A 186 -30.06 10.25 -18.64
N TYR A 187 -29.09 9.44 -19.07
CA TYR A 187 -28.69 8.24 -18.34
C TYR A 187 -28.00 8.58 -17.01
N LEU A 188 -27.14 9.60 -16.98
CA LEU A 188 -26.51 10.08 -15.74
C LEU A 188 -27.55 10.60 -14.75
N LYS A 189 -28.58 11.32 -15.23
CA LYS A 189 -29.72 11.74 -14.40
C LYS A 189 -30.52 10.57 -13.81
N GLN A 190 -30.65 9.47 -14.55
CA GLN A 190 -31.30 8.26 -14.04
C GLN A 190 -30.47 7.55 -12.96
N ILE A 191 -29.13 7.60 -13.06
CA ILE A 191 -28.22 6.95 -12.11
C ILE A 191 -28.15 7.73 -10.79
N PHE A 192 -27.90 9.04 -10.88
CA PHE A 192 -27.67 9.90 -9.73
C PHE A 192 -29.00 10.50 -9.26
N LEU A 193 -29.51 10.00 -8.15
CA LEU A 193 -30.77 10.46 -7.55
C LEU A 193 -30.58 11.80 -6.80
N GLY A 194 -31.64 12.59 -6.68
CA GLY A 194 -31.66 13.85 -5.90
C GLY A 194 -31.34 15.08 -6.76
N ASN A 195 -30.54 16.01 -6.25
CA ASN A 195 -30.21 17.28 -6.92
C ASN A 195 -29.16 17.13 -8.04
N ALA A 196 -28.94 15.92 -8.54
CA ALA A 196 -27.95 15.66 -9.59
C ALA A 196 -28.36 16.26 -10.95
N ASP A 197 -29.67 16.46 -11.17
CA ASP A 197 -30.20 17.05 -12.41
C ASP A 197 -29.64 18.45 -12.64
N GLU A 198 -29.66 19.31 -11.61
CA GLU A 198 -29.12 20.68 -11.68
C GLU A 198 -27.62 20.68 -11.96
N PHE A 199 -26.88 19.75 -11.33
CA PHE A 199 -25.45 19.62 -11.55
C PHE A 199 -25.16 19.17 -13.00
N ILE A 200 -25.82 18.14 -13.49
CA ILE A 200 -25.61 17.60 -14.85
C ILE A 200 -26.00 18.63 -15.92
N ASP A 201 -27.05 19.42 -15.68
CA ASP A 201 -27.46 20.49 -16.59
C ASP A 201 -26.48 21.67 -16.61
N SER A 202 -25.81 21.94 -15.49
CA SER A 202 -24.78 22.98 -15.41
C SER A 202 -23.48 22.63 -16.15
N LEU A 203 -23.25 21.37 -16.49
CA LEU A 203 -22.00 20.92 -17.12
C LEU A 203 -21.94 21.32 -18.60
N SER A 204 -20.78 21.87 -19.00
CA SER A 204 -20.40 21.99 -20.40
C SER A 204 -20.11 20.61 -20.99
N ASP A 205 -20.17 20.51 -22.32
CA ASP A 205 -19.93 19.23 -23.02
C ASP A 205 -18.50 18.70 -22.84
N GLU A 206 -17.52 19.58 -22.64
CA GLU A 206 -16.13 19.20 -22.34
C GLU A 206 -16.00 18.63 -20.92
N MET A 207 -16.65 19.27 -19.95
CA MET A 207 -16.65 18.80 -18.56
C MET A 207 -17.41 17.48 -18.42
N LEU A 208 -18.50 17.30 -19.18
CA LEU A 208 -19.25 16.05 -19.23
C LEU A 208 -18.36 14.90 -19.71
N ASP A 209 -17.55 15.11 -20.75
CA ASP A 209 -16.63 14.08 -21.27
C ASP A 209 -15.55 13.72 -20.24
N ILE A 210 -15.08 14.69 -19.43
CA ILE A 210 -14.13 14.44 -18.33
C ILE A 210 -14.77 13.52 -17.27
N TYR A 211 -15.95 13.89 -16.76
CA TYR A 211 -16.65 13.08 -15.75
C TYR A 211 -17.04 11.70 -16.25
N ALA A 212 -17.54 11.62 -17.49
CA ALA A 212 -17.92 10.35 -18.10
C ALA A 212 -16.69 9.44 -18.27
N ASN A 213 -15.52 9.99 -18.60
CA ASN A 213 -14.26 9.25 -18.67
C ASN A 213 -13.80 8.71 -17.31
N GLU A 214 -14.09 9.41 -16.21
CA GLU A 214 -13.80 8.91 -14.86
C GLU A 214 -14.75 7.76 -14.47
N TRP A 215 -16.03 7.87 -14.81
CA TRP A 215 -17.06 6.90 -14.42
C TRP A 215 -17.19 5.67 -15.32
N LYS A 216 -16.52 5.65 -16.48
CA LYS A 216 -16.56 4.51 -17.41
C LYS A 216 -16.09 3.18 -16.80
N ASN A 217 -15.15 3.23 -15.85
CA ASN A 217 -14.62 2.04 -15.18
C ASN A 217 -15.54 1.55 -14.04
N GLY A 218 -16.53 2.34 -13.65
CA GLY A 218 -17.47 2.06 -12.59
C GLY A 218 -17.94 3.34 -11.89
N VAL A 219 -19.24 3.43 -11.61
CA VAL A 219 -19.82 4.56 -10.87
C VAL A 219 -19.53 4.42 -9.38
N TYR A 220 -18.97 5.45 -8.76
CA TYR A 220 -18.67 5.43 -7.33
C TYR A 220 -19.93 5.61 -6.48
N PHE A 221 -20.09 4.75 -5.49
CA PHE A 221 -21.16 4.83 -4.50
C PHE A 221 -20.60 5.22 -3.14
N ALA A 222 -21.33 6.09 -2.44
CA ALA A 222 -21.05 6.42 -1.04
C ALA A 222 -22.16 5.85 -0.17
N THR A 223 -21.81 4.90 0.71
CA THR A 223 -22.71 4.34 1.71
C THR A 223 -22.21 4.71 3.10
N PRO A 224 -22.91 5.61 3.83
CA PRO A 224 -22.58 5.91 5.21
C PRO A 224 -22.64 4.66 6.10
N VAL A 225 -21.88 4.64 7.20
CA VAL A 225 -21.69 3.45 8.04
C VAL A 225 -23.00 2.90 8.62
N PHE A 226 -23.96 3.78 8.96
CA PHE A 226 -25.24 3.40 9.55
C PHE A 226 -26.44 3.58 8.61
N GLU A 227 -26.21 4.05 7.38
CA GLU A 227 -27.24 4.24 6.35
C GLU A 227 -26.87 3.42 5.12
N GLY A 228 -26.92 2.11 5.29
CA GLY A 228 -26.63 1.16 4.21
C GLY A 228 -27.72 1.13 3.12
N PRO A 229 -27.39 0.59 1.94
CA PRO A 229 -28.34 0.45 0.84
C PRO A 229 -29.49 -0.50 1.23
N LYS A 230 -30.71 -0.12 0.88
CA LYS A 230 -31.91 -0.94 1.09
C LYS A 230 -32.20 -1.80 -0.13
N GLU A 231 -32.97 -2.86 0.03
CA GLU A 231 -33.39 -3.73 -1.10
C GLU A 231 -34.03 -2.97 -2.25
N LYS A 232 -34.84 -1.94 -1.94
CA LYS A 232 -35.48 -1.08 -2.94
C LYS A 232 -34.47 -0.38 -3.85
N ASP A 233 -33.31 0.00 -3.31
CA ASP A 233 -32.24 0.66 -4.05
C ASP A 233 -31.59 -0.32 -5.03
N PHE A 234 -31.35 -1.57 -4.59
CA PHE A 234 -30.85 -2.62 -5.46
C PHE A 234 -31.83 -2.95 -6.59
N ASP A 235 -33.13 -3.02 -6.31
CA ASP A 235 -34.16 -3.31 -7.31
C ASP A 235 -34.33 -2.16 -8.32
N TYR A 236 -34.10 -0.91 -7.91
CA TYR A 236 -34.06 0.23 -8.82
C TYR A 236 -32.92 0.09 -9.84
N TYR A 237 -31.69 -0.18 -9.37
CA TYR A 237 -30.54 -0.33 -10.26
C TYR A 237 -30.59 -1.60 -11.13
N LYS A 238 -31.18 -2.69 -10.63
CA LYS A 238 -31.47 -3.88 -11.43
C LYS A 238 -32.32 -3.55 -12.66
N LYS A 239 -33.38 -2.73 -12.49
CA LYS A 239 -34.24 -2.31 -13.59
C LYS A 239 -33.50 -1.46 -14.63
N ILE A 240 -32.61 -0.57 -14.18
CA ILE A 240 -31.78 0.27 -15.07
C ILE A 240 -30.82 -0.58 -15.92
N LEU A 241 -30.22 -1.58 -15.29
CA LEU A 241 -29.26 -2.49 -15.92
C LEU A 241 -29.93 -3.61 -16.72
N GLY A 242 -31.23 -3.86 -16.52
CA GLY A 242 -31.95 -4.97 -17.14
C GLY A 242 -31.54 -6.34 -16.60
N ILE A 243 -31.20 -6.43 -15.30
CA ILE A 243 -30.73 -7.66 -14.66
C ILE A 243 -31.75 -8.12 -13.61
N ASP A 244 -32.17 -9.39 -13.68
CA ASP A 244 -33.11 -9.95 -12.71
C ASP A 244 -32.43 -10.38 -11.39
N THR A 245 -31.24 -10.97 -11.48
CA THR A 245 -30.50 -11.52 -10.33
C THR A 245 -29.03 -11.11 -10.32
N PHE A 246 -28.44 -10.93 -9.12
CA PHE A 246 -26.99 -10.69 -8.96
C PHE A 246 -26.14 -11.97 -9.07
N LYS A 247 -26.75 -13.10 -9.41
CA LYS A 247 -26.05 -14.34 -9.72
C LYS A 247 -25.93 -14.45 -11.24
N SER A 248 -24.76 -14.86 -11.71
CA SER A 248 -24.47 -15.04 -13.13
C SER A 248 -24.19 -16.50 -13.43
N THR A 249 -24.51 -16.94 -14.65
CA THR A 249 -23.99 -18.21 -15.17
C THR A 249 -22.48 -18.06 -15.37
N LEU A 250 -21.73 -19.04 -14.89
CA LEU A 250 -20.30 -19.15 -15.15
C LEU A 250 -20.00 -20.45 -15.90
N PHE A 251 -18.89 -20.45 -16.62
CA PHE A 251 -18.32 -21.62 -17.28
C PHE A 251 -16.94 -21.90 -16.69
N ASP A 252 -16.58 -23.17 -16.61
CA ASP A 252 -15.27 -23.60 -16.18
C ASP A 252 -14.23 -23.30 -17.29
N GLY A 253 -13.14 -22.62 -16.93
CA GLY A 253 -12.06 -22.29 -17.87
C GLY A 253 -11.32 -23.51 -18.40
N VAL A 254 -11.27 -24.60 -17.63
CA VAL A 254 -10.53 -25.81 -18.00
C VAL A 254 -11.32 -26.71 -18.93
N THR A 255 -12.60 -26.97 -18.60
CA THR A 255 -13.46 -27.88 -19.37
C THR A 255 -14.35 -27.17 -20.39
N GLY A 256 -14.65 -25.89 -20.17
CA GLY A 256 -15.64 -25.13 -20.94
C GLY A 256 -17.09 -25.43 -20.56
N GLU A 257 -17.33 -26.33 -19.59
CA GLU A 257 -18.68 -26.70 -19.18
C GLU A 257 -19.32 -25.62 -18.30
N LYS A 258 -20.66 -25.50 -18.40
CA LYS A 258 -21.45 -24.60 -17.57
C LYS A 258 -21.57 -25.15 -16.15
N PHE A 259 -21.41 -24.30 -15.12
CA PHE A 259 -21.67 -24.71 -13.74
C PHE A 259 -23.16 -25.04 -13.51
N LEU A 260 -23.40 -25.97 -12.57
CA LEU A 260 -24.74 -26.44 -12.22
C LEU A 260 -25.63 -25.34 -11.64
N GLU A 261 -25.07 -24.49 -10.77
CA GLU A 261 -25.79 -23.39 -10.11
C GLU A 261 -25.20 -22.04 -10.49
N PRO A 262 -26.03 -20.99 -10.59
CA PRO A 262 -25.55 -19.64 -10.83
C PRO A 262 -24.79 -19.10 -9.61
N VAL A 263 -23.67 -18.42 -9.85
CA VAL A 263 -22.74 -17.97 -8.82
C VAL A 263 -22.83 -16.45 -8.67
N THR A 264 -22.70 -15.94 -7.45
CA THR A 264 -22.61 -14.49 -7.23
C THR A 264 -21.28 -13.98 -7.79
N VAL A 265 -21.36 -13.12 -8.81
CA VAL A 265 -20.21 -12.44 -9.41
C VAL A 265 -20.36 -10.95 -9.14
N GLY A 266 -19.27 -10.30 -8.77
CA GLY A 266 -19.29 -8.87 -8.48
C GLY A 266 -17.91 -8.31 -8.21
N VAL A 267 -17.88 -7.03 -7.84
CA VAL A 267 -16.63 -6.32 -7.53
C VAL A 267 -16.58 -6.07 -6.03
N MET A 268 -15.55 -6.59 -5.37
CA MET A 268 -15.30 -6.38 -3.95
C MET A 268 -13.93 -5.72 -3.77
N TYR A 269 -13.81 -4.79 -2.82
CA TYR A 269 -12.53 -4.13 -2.58
C TYR A 269 -11.59 -5.02 -1.75
N VAL A 270 -10.45 -5.40 -2.33
CA VAL A 270 -9.46 -6.29 -1.71
C VAL A 270 -8.17 -5.52 -1.40
N LEU A 271 -7.64 -5.72 -0.19
CA LEU A 271 -6.42 -5.13 0.32
C LEU A 271 -5.30 -6.18 0.41
N LYS A 272 -4.09 -5.81 -0.02
CA LYS A 272 -2.86 -6.55 0.29
C LYS A 272 -2.33 -6.11 1.65
N LEU A 273 -2.13 -7.05 2.56
CA LEU A 273 -1.56 -6.75 3.88
C LEU A 273 -0.02 -6.78 3.82
N HIS A 274 0.63 -6.05 4.72
CA HIS A 274 2.09 -6.08 4.88
C HIS A 274 2.64 -7.43 5.38
N HIS A 275 1.78 -8.42 5.61
CA HIS A 275 2.20 -9.77 6.01
C HIS A 275 2.63 -10.58 4.77
N LEU A 276 3.82 -10.29 4.28
CA LEU A 276 4.41 -10.94 3.10
C LEU A 276 5.03 -12.29 3.47
N VAL A 277 5.02 -13.22 2.52
CA VAL A 277 5.59 -14.56 2.70
C VAL A 277 7.12 -14.51 2.85
N ASP A 278 7.80 -13.70 2.04
CA ASP A 278 9.27 -13.61 2.02
C ASP A 278 9.85 -13.19 3.37
N ASP A 279 9.12 -12.36 4.11
CA ASP A 279 9.54 -11.91 5.43
C ASP A 279 9.38 -13.03 6.48
N LYS A 280 8.51 -14.01 6.25
CA LYS A 280 8.19 -15.10 7.18
C LYS A 280 8.98 -16.38 6.95
N VAL A 281 9.31 -16.70 5.70
CA VAL A 281 10.09 -17.90 5.38
C VAL A 281 11.49 -17.74 5.96
N HIS A 282 11.90 -18.73 6.76
CA HIS A 282 13.22 -18.80 7.37
C HIS A 282 13.58 -20.26 7.61
N ALA A 283 14.80 -20.63 7.23
CA ALA A 283 15.35 -21.95 7.48
C ALA A 283 16.83 -21.80 7.84
N ARG A 284 17.32 -22.70 8.68
CA ARG A 284 18.74 -22.77 9.04
C ARG A 284 19.18 -24.22 9.11
N SER A 285 20.45 -24.45 8.79
CA SER A 285 21.16 -25.69 9.08
C SER A 285 22.05 -25.50 10.31
N VAL A 286 23.11 -24.69 10.17
CA VAL A 286 24.04 -24.29 11.24
C VAL A 286 24.06 -22.77 11.32
N GLY A 287 24.33 -22.20 12.49
CA GLY A 287 24.43 -20.75 12.66
C GLY A 287 25.09 -20.39 13.98
N PRO A 288 25.02 -19.13 14.42
CA PRO A 288 25.64 -18.70 15.66
C PRO A 288 24.93 -19.30 16.89
N TYR A 289 25.70 -19.41 17.97
CA TYR A 289 25.30 -19.94 19.26
C TYR A 289 25.55 -18.92 20.37
N SER A 290 24.78 -19.02 21.44
CA SER A 290 24.97 -18.24 22.65
C SER A 290 26.28 -18.62 23.34
N LEU A 291 27.00 -17.63 23.87
CA LEU A 291 28.24 -17.87 24.61
C LEU A 291 28.00 -18.60 25.94
N VAL A 292 26.86 -18.34 26.58
CA VAL A 292 26.55 -18.87 27.93
C VAL A 292 26.05 -20.31 27.84
N THR A 293 24.94 -20.52 27.14
CA THR A 293 24.25 -21.82 27.12
C THR A 293 24.61 -22.70 25.93
N GLN A 294 25.44 -22.21 24.99
CA GLN A 294 25.78 -22.88 23.74
C GLN A 294 24.58 -23.25 22.85
N GLN A 295 23.40 -22.70 23.14
CA GLN A 295 22.18 -22.90 22.34
C GLN A 295 22.17 -22.03 21.08
N PRO A 296 21.51 -22.47 20.00
CA PRO A 296 21.33 -21.64 18.81
C PRO A 296 20.64 -20.31 19.14
N LEU A 297 21.10 -19.20 18.56
CA LEU A 297 20.45 -17.90 18.77
C LEU A 297 19.01 -17.89 18.25
N GLY A 298 18.19 -16.98 18.77
CA GLY A 298 16.81 -16.75 18.31
C GLY A 298 16.70 -15.63 17.25
N GLY A 299 15.64 -15.70 16.44
CA GLY A 299 15.27 -14.63 15.51
C GLY A 299 15.93 -14.70 14.13
N LYS A 300 15.17 -14.34 13.08
CA LYS A 300 15.59 -14.42 11.67
C LYS A 300 16.85 -13.61 11.37
N ALA A 301 17.00 -12.43 11.96
CA ALA A 301 18.13 -11.52 11.72
C ALA A 301 19.50 -12.13 12.08
N HIS A 302 19.54 -13.03 13.06
CA HIS A 302 20.77 -13.68 13.53
C HIS A 302 20.91 -15.11 13.02
N PHE A 303 20.21 -15.47 11.94
CA PHE A 303 20.08 -16.86 11.49
C PHE A 303 19.61 -17.79 12.62
N GLY A 304 18.68 -17.29 13.43
CA GLY A 304 18.22 -17.93 14.65
C GLY A 304 17.34 -19.16 14.40
N GLY A 305 17.27 -20.05 15.39
CA GLY A 305 16.58 -21.33 15.30
C GLY A 305 15.15 -21.20 15.79
N GLN A 306 14.32 -22.16 15.36
CA GLN A 306 12.98 -22.26 15.91
C GLN A 306 13.07 -22.81 17.33
N ARG A 307 12.34 -22.19 18.25
CA ARG A 307 12.23 -22.70 19.62
C ARG A 307 11.43 -24.01 19.59
N PHE A 308 12.05 -25.08 20.07
CA PHE A 308 11.36 -26.31 20.44
C PHE A 308 10.91 -26.17 21.89
N GLY A 309 9.61 -26.07 22.12
CA GLY A 309 9.03 -25.77 23.42
C GLY A 309 8.69 -27.02 24.22
N GLU A 310 8.22 -26.78 25.44
CA GLU A 310 7.83 -27.84 26.38
C GLU A 310 6.65 -28.67 25.87
N MET A 311 5.65 -28.03 25.25
CA MET A 311 4.50 -28.75 24.70
C MET A 311 4.89 -29.65 23.53
N GLU A 312 5.88 -29.27 22.71
CA GLU A 312 6.40 -30.13 21.65
C GLU A 312 7.22 -31.31 22.21
N VAL A 313 7.91 -31.14 23.34
CA VAL A 313 8.55 -32.24 24.08
C VAL A 313 7.50 -33.25 24.54
N TRP A 314 6.44 -32.79 25.22
CA TRP A 314 5.36 -33.67 25.68
C TRP A 314 4.69 -34.43 24.53
N ALA A 315 4.54 -33.79 23.38
CA ALA A 315 4.03 -34.46 22.19
C ALA A 315 4.94 -35.64 21.77
N LEU A 316 6.26 -35.45 21.72
CA LEU A 316 7.20 -36.53 21.39
C LEU A 316 7.25 -37.63 22.46
N GLU A 317 7.15 -37.26 23.73
CA GLU A 317 7.05 -38.21 24.84
C GLU A 317 5.78 -39.05 24.75
N GLY A 318 4.65 -38.45 24.41
CA GLY A 318 3.37 -39.14 24.20
C GLY A 318 3.42 -40.17 23.05
N TYR A 319 4.24 -39.93 22.03
CA TYR A 319 4.53 -40.90 20.98
C TYR A 319 5.57 -41.96 21.38
N GLY A 320 6.26 -41.82 22.51
CA GLY A 320 7.38 -42.68 22.90
C GLY A 320 8.62 -42.51 22.01
N ALA A 321 8.77 -41.37 21.32
CA ALA A 321 9.84 -41.11 20.36
C ALA A 321 11.16 -40.71 21.05
N ALA A 322 11.68 -41.58 21.91
CA ALA A 322 12.82 -41.29 22.78
C ALA A 322 14.10 -40.87 22.02
N TYR A 323 14.44 -41.56 20.92
CA TYR A 323 15.62 -41.23 20.12
C TYR A 323 15.50 -39.87 19.41
N THR A 324 14.32 -39.56 18.87
CA THR A 324 14.06 -38.26 18.22
C THR A 324 14.11 -37.13 19.23
N LEU A 325 13.52 -37.32 20.41
CA LEU A 325 13.56 -36.34 21.47
C LEU A 325 14.99 -36.10 21.97
N GLN A 326 15.74 -37.17 22.21
CA GLN A 326 17.14 -37.08 22.64
C GLN A 326 17.98 -36.31 21.59
N GLU A 327 17.80 -36.61 20.31
CA GLU A 327 18.51 -35.90 19.23
C GLU A 327 18.19 -34.39 19.20
N MET A 328 16.90 -34.04 19.32
CA MET A 328 16.45 -32.64 19.30
C MET A 328 16.99 -31.83 20.49
N LEU A 329 17.03 -32.43 21.69
CA LEU A 329 17.46 -31.74 22.91
C LEU A 329 18.99 -31.67 23.08
N THR A 330 19.75 -32.58 22.47
CA THR A 330 21.21 -32.67 22.66
C THR A 330 22.00 -32.21 21.43
N VAL A 331 22.25 -33.12 20.48
CA VAL A 331 23.15 -32.91 19.34
C VAL A 331 22.68 -31.84 18.36
N LYS A 332 21.37 -31.54 18.31
CA LYS A 332 20.82 -30.44 17.51
C LYS A 332 20.78 -29.09 18.24
N SER A 333 21.05 -29.08 19.55
CA SER A 333 20.95 -27.89 20.41
C SER A 333 22.32 -27.52 20.98
N ASP A 334 22.63 -27.95 22.20
CA ASP A 334 23.70 -27.41 23.05
C ASP A 334 24.81 -28.41 23.39
N ASP A 335 24.76 -29.66 22.89
CA ASP A 335 25.92 -30.56 22.96
C ASP A 335 26.99 -30.11 21.94
N VAL A 336 27.97 -29.35 22.44
CA VAL A 336 29.07 -28.78 21.65
C VAL A 336 29.89 -29.84 20.92
N SER A 337 30.13 -30.98 21.59
CA SER A 337 30.94 -32.06 21.05
C SER A 337 30.12 -32.95 20.11
N GLY A 338 28.87 -33.23 20.48
CA GLY A 338 27.93 -34.05 19.74
C GLY A 338 27.55 -33.42 18.42
N ARG A 339 27.25 -32.12 18.38
CA ARG A 339 26.87 -31.41 17.13
C ARG A 339 27.96 -31.49 16.06
N SER A 340 29.23 -31.34 16.46
CA SER A 340 30.38 -31.38 15.55
C SER A 340 30.58 -32.78 14.96
N LYS A 341 30.52 -33.80 15.82
CA LYS A 341 30.60 -35.21 15.41
C LYS A 341 29.41 -35.63 14.55
N MET A 342 28.21 -35.16 14.88
CA MET A 342 26.98 -35.40 14.13
C MET A 342 27.10 -34.85 12.70
N TYR A 343 27.55 -33.61 12.56
CA TYR A 343 27.79 -32.99 11.27
C TYR A 343 28.82 -33.78 10.45
N GLU A 344 29.96 -34.15 11.06
CA GLU A 344 30.99 -34.95 10.42
C GLU A 344 30.47 -36.33 9.98
N ALA A 345 29.67 -37.00 10.81
CA ALA A 345 29.07 -38.28 10.50
C ALA A 345 28.12 -38.20 9.31
N ILE A 346 27.26 -37.16 9.24
CA ILE A 346 26.36 -36.91 8.12
C ILE A 346 27.15 -36.71 6.82
N VAL A 347 28.20 -35.87 6.85
CA VAL A 347 29.05 -35.61 5.66
C VAL A 347 29.77 -36.88 5.20
N LYS A 348 30.20 -37.72 6.13
CA LYS A 348 30.92 -38.98 5.84
C LYS A 348 30.01 -40.18 5.59
N GLY A 349 28.69 -40.02 5.66
CA GLY A 349 27.73 -41.12 5.54
C GLY A 349 27.87 -42.21 6.61
N LYS A 350 28.35 -41.85 7.81
CA LYS A 350 28.51 -42.76 8.96
C LYS A 350 27.28 -42.72 9.87
N PRO A 351 27.03 -43.79 10.65
CA PRO A 351 25.94 -43.80 11.61
C PRO A 351 26.11 -42.69 12.66
N VAL A 352 24.98 -42.10 13.03
CA VAL A 352 24.88 -40.99 13.98
C VAL A 352 25.06 -41.46 15.42
N LEU A 353 25.67 -40.62 16.26
CA LEU A 353 25.94 -40.92 17.67
C LEU A 353 24.79 -40.46 18.55
N LEU A 354 24.55 -41.17 19.66
CA LEU A 354 23.68 -40.72 20.75
C LEU A 354 24.36 -39.55 21.48
N GLY A 355 23.59 -38.51 21.79
CA GLY A 355 24.09 -37.26 22.38
C GLY A 355 24.60 -37.41 23.82
N GLY A 356 25.47 -36.48 24.21
CA GLY A 356 26.02 -36.35 25.55
C GLY A 356 25.15 -35.52 26.49
N ILE A 357 25.77 -35.00 27.55
CA ILE A 357 25.13 -34.11 28.52
C ILE A 357 25.01 -32.71 27.90
N PRO A 358 23.82 -32.09 27.90
CA PRO A 358 23.61 -30.70 27.49
C PRO A 358 24.48 -29.70 28.25
N GLU A 359 25.02 -28.69 27.57
CA GLU A 359 25.81 -27.65 28.25
C GLU A 359 24.94 -26.79 29.17
N SER A 360 23.66 -26.60 28.84
CA SER A 360 22.70 -25.91 29.72
C SER A 360 22.58 -26.56 31.11
N PHE A 361 22.70 -27.89 31.18
CA PHE A 361 22.71 -28.60 32.46
C PHE A 361 23.99 -28.34 33.25
N ASN A 362 25.15 -28.27 32.59
CA ASN A 362 26.41 -27.90 33.24
C ASN A 362 26.36 -26.48 33.80
N VAL A 363 25.77 -25.53 33.06
CA VAL A 363 25.55 -24.16 33.53
C VAL A 363 24.67 -24.15 34.78
N LEU A 364 23.56 -24.88 34.79
CA LEU A 364 22.68 -25.00 35.95
C LEU A 364 23.41 -25.53 37.19
N VAL A 365 24.23 -26.58 37.03
CA VAL A 365 25.04 -27.13 38.14
C VAL A 365 25.98 -26.07 38.70
N LYS A 366 26.63 -25.28 37.83
CA LYS A 366 27.53 -24.20 38.27
C LYS A 366 26.81 -23.03 38.95
N GLU A 367 25.62 -22.68 38.50
CA GLU A 367 24.78 -21.68 39.15
C GLU A 367 24.37 -22.12 40.56
N LEU A 368 23.97 -23.39 40.73
CA LEU A 368 23.63 -23.92 42.06
C LEU A 368 24.85 -24.02 42.98
N GLN A 369 26.01 -24.44 42.46
CA GLN A 369 27.27 -24.44 43.21
C GLN A 369 27.67 -23.03 43.68
N SER A 370 27.38 -22.00 42.87
CA SER A 370 27.68 -20.60 43.23
C SER A 370 26.86 -20.09 44.44
N LEU A 371 25.73 -20.73 44.75
CA LEU A 371 24.91 -20.44 45.93
C LEU A 371 25.43 -21.13 47.20
N GLY A 372 26.54 -21.88 47.12
CA GLY A 372 27.07 -22.65 48.24
C GLY A 372 26.40 -24.02 48.44
N LEU A 373 25.65 -24.50 47.44
CA LEU A 373 25.09 -25.85 47.43
C LEU A 373 26.11 -26.85 46.86
N ASP A 374 26.37 -27.93 47.58
CA ASP A 374 27.23 -29.00 47.07
C ASP A 374 26.42 -29.92 46.15
N ILE A 375 26.77 -29.91 44.86
CA ILE A 375 26.10 -30.70 43.81
C ILE A 375 27.16 -31.42 43.00
N GLU A 376 27.10 -32.75 43.01
CA GLU A 376 28.00 -33.61 42.25
C GLU A 376 27.21 -34.63 41.42
N LEU A 377 27.73 -34.94 40.23
CA LEU A 377 27.21 -36.01 39.40
C LEU A 377 27.75 -37.35 39.89
N LEU A 378 26.94 -38.07 40.66
CA LEU A 378 27.27 -39.41 41.13
C LEU A 378 27.22 -40.40 39.97
N LYS A 379 28.29 -41.21 39.82
CA LYS A 379 28.23 -42.40 38.97
C LYS A 379 27.36 -43.45 39.65
N ASP A 380 26.39 -43.99 38.93
CA ASP A 380 25.45 -44.97 39.47
C ASP A 380 26.20 -46.23 39.93
N VAL A 381 26.16 -46.52 41.23
CA VAL A 381 26.83 -47.67 41.86
C VAL A 381 26.00 -48.97 41.65
N ARG A 382 24.78 -48.88 41.11
CA ARG A 382 23.81 -50.00 41.04
C ARG A 382 23.86 -50.85 39.76
N ARG A 383 24.72 -50.53 38.80
CA ARG A 383 25.01 -51.41 37.65
C ARG A 383 26.43 -51.95 37.74
N ARG A 384 26.61 -52.99 38.54
CA ARG A 384 27.72 -53.95 38.41
C ARG A 384 27.15 -55.31 38.07
#